data_AF-A0A662E2P6-F1
#
_entry.id   AF-A0A662E2P6-F1
#
_cell.length_a   1.000
_cell.length_b   1.000
_cell.length_c   1.000
_cell.angle_alpha   90.00
_cell.angle_beta   90.00
_cell.angle_gamma   90.00
#
_symmetry.space_group_name_H-M   'P 1'
#
loop_
_entity.id
_entity.type
_entity.pdbx_description
1 polymer ?
#
loop_
_entity_poly.entity_id
_entity_poly.type
_entity_poly.pdbx_seq_one_letter_code
_entity_poly.pdbx_strand_id
1 'polypeptide(L)' 'RPMMFFAQAQIMSQMGPLPVSGKIEATTLKEAVENYPQAVQTGIEALMEEAREMQRQEASKIVMPGAETTSKILGPR' A
#
# COMPACT_ATOMS: atom_id res chain seq x y z
N ARG A 1 -29.48 -8.14 0.80
CA ARG A 1 -28.05 -7.76 0.82
C ARG A 1 -27.30 -8.87 1.55
N PRO A 2 -26.17 -9.40 1.03
CA PRO A 2 -25.39 -10.41 1.73
C PRO A 2 -24.77 -9.84 3.01
N MET A 3 -24.59 -10.68 4.03
CA MET A 3 -23.90 -10.32 5.27
C MET A 3 -22.40 -10.22 4.97
N MET A 4 -21.75 -9.14 5.44
CA MET A 4 -20.32 -8.94 5.27
C MET A 4 -19.68 -8.68 6.62
N PHE A 5 -18.55 -9.33 6.86
CA PHE A 5 -17.75 -9.18 8.07
C PHE A 5 -16.43 -8.50 7.72
N PHE A 6 -16.04 -7.56 8.57
CA PHE A 6 -14.79 -6.82 8.44
C PHE A 6 -14.07 -6.84 9.78
N ALA A 7 -12.79 -7.19 9.75
CA ALA A 7 -11.85 -7.01 10.85
C ALA A 7 -11.34 -5.58 10.82
N GLN A 8 -11.30 -4.93 11.98
CA GLN A 8 -10.67 -3.63 12.15
C GLN A 8 -9.73 -3.67 13.35
N ALA A 9 -8.46 -3.37 13.12
CA ALA A 9 -7.42 -3.35 14.13
C ALA A 9 -6.61 -2.06 13.99
N GLN A 10 -5.86 -1.71 15.03
CA GLN A 10 -4.96 -0.56 15.01
C GLN A 10 -3.60 -1.00 15.55
N ILE A 11 -2.55 -0.76 14.78
CA ILE A 11 -1.18 -1.06 15.17
C ILE A 11 -0.42 0.24 15.37
N MET A 12 0.54 0.26 16.28
CA MET A 12 1.45 1.38 16.44
C MET A 12 2.63 1.20 15.51
N SER A 13 2.74 2.06 14.50
CA SER A 13 3.91 2.15 13.62
C SER A 13 4.84 3.29 14.08
N GLN A 14 6.03 3.36 13.51
CA GLN A 14 6.97 4.47 13.76
C GLN A 14 6.41 5.84 13.34
N MET A 15 5.50 5.86 12.37
CA MET A 15 4.85 7.08 11.87
C MET A 15 3.54 7.41 12.59
N GLY A 16 3.21 6.65 13.64
CA GLY A 16 1.96 6.78 14.40
C GLY A 16 1.03 5.58 14.25
N PRO A 17 -0.20 5.67 14.79
CA PRO A 17 -1.14 4.57 14.75
C PRO A 17 -1.66 4.35 13.32
N LEU A 18 -1.52 3.12 12.82
CA LEU A 18 -1.98 2.73 11.50
C LEU A 18 -3.23 1.85 11.61
N PRO A 19 -4.37 2.25 11.00
CA PRO A 19 -5.55 1.41 10.96
C PRO A 19 -5.35 0.27 9.96
N VAL A 20 -5.73 -0.93 10.37
CA VAL A 20 -5.71 -2.15 9.56
C VAL A 20 -7.15 -2.60 9.37
N SER A 21 -7.55 -2.82 8.11
CA SER A 21 -8.85 -3.38 7.78
C SER A 21 -8.70 -4.62 6.92
N GLY A 22 -9.41 -5.68 7.27
CA GLY A 22 -9.42 -6.93 6.51
C GLY A 22 -10.84 -7.43 6.29
N LYS A 23 -11.17 -7.84 5.07
CA LYS A 23 -12.45 -8.52 4.80
C LYS A 23 -12.38 -9.94 5.35
N ILE A 24 -13.40 -10.36 6.08
CA ILE A 24 -13.50 -11.72 6.61
C ILE A 24 -14.50 -12.49 5.77
N GLU A 25 -14.05 -13.59 5.15
CA GLU A 25 -14.95 -14.53 4.50
C GLU A 25 -15.57 -15.44 5.57
N ALA A 26 -16.81 -15.12 5.94
CA ALA A 26 -17.57 -15.84 6.96
C ALA A 26 -19.07 -15.72 6.71
N THR A 27 -19.82 -16.74 7.11
CA THR A 27 -21.28 -16.77 7.03
C THR A 27 -21.95 -16.57 8.39
N THR A 28 -21.20 -16.81 9.47
CA THR A 28 -21.65 -16.63 10.85
C THR A 28 -20.70 -15.73 11.65
N LEU A 29 -21.20 -15.15 12.74
CA LEU A 29 -20.37 -14.35 13.65
C LEU A 29 -19.24 -15.18 14.28
N LYS A 30 -19.50 -16.46 14.58
CA LYS A 30 -18.50 -17.36 15.17
C LYS A 30 -17.33 -17.56 14.20
N GLU A 31 -17.61 -17.91 12.95
CA GLU A 31 -16.60 -18.03 11.88
C GLU A 31 -15.86 -16.70 11.69
N ALA A 32 -16.56 -15.56 11.76
CA ALA A 32 -15.92 -14.26 11.62
C ALA A 32 -14.91 -13.98 12.75
N VAL A 33 -15.22 -14.38 13.98
CA VAL A 33 -14.31 -14.25 15.13
C VAL A 33 -13.12 -15.21 15.01
N GLU A 34 -13.35 -16.45 14.58
CA GLU A 34 -12.27 -17.43 14.37
C GLU A 34 -11.32 -17.00 13.24
N ASN A 35 -11.84 -16.41 12.17
CA ASN A 35 -11.07 -15.94 11.01
C ASN A 35 -10.48 -14.52 11.20
N TYR A 36 -10.79 -13.85 12.31
CA TYR A 36 -10.32 -12.48 12.56
C TYR A 36 -8.78 -12.33 12.50
N PRO A 37 -7.97 -13.20 13.16
CA PRO A 37 -6.52 -13.05 13.14
C PRO A 37 -5.94 -13.12 11.72
N GLN A 38 -6.49 -14.00 10.89
CA GLN A 38 -6.09 -14.15 9.48
C GLN A 38 -6.43 -12.89 8.68
N ALA A 39 -7.64 -12.34 8.85
CA ALA A 39 -8.04 -11.12 8.14
C ALA A 39 -7.20 -9.90 8.54
N VAL A 40 -6.81 -9.79 9.82
CA VAL A 40 -5.89 -8.74 10.28
C VAL A 40 -4.51 -8.91 9.64
N GLN A 41 -3.98 -10.14 9.59
CA GLN A 41 -2.70 -10.44 8.97
C GLN A 41 -2.68 -10.01 7.49
N THR A 42 -3.72 -10.39 6.73
CA THR A 42 -3.87 -9.97 5.32
C THR A 42 -3.93 -8.44 5.19
N GLY A 43 -4.63 -7.76 6.10
CA GLY A 43 -4.69 -6.29 6.10
C GLY A 43 -3.33 -5.65 6.35
N ILE A 44 -2.50 -6.22 7.23
CA ILE A 44 -1.13 -5.74 7.48
C ILE A 44 -0.24 -5.95 6.25
N GLU A 45 -0.35 -7.10 5.59
CA GLU A 45 0.41 -7.41 4.38
C GLU A 45 0.07 -6.45 3.24
N ALA A 46 -1.20 -6.15 3.04
CA ALA A 46 -1.65 -5.16 2.06
C ALA A 46 -1.09 -3.76 2.35
N LEU A 47 -1.13 -3.33 3.61
CA LEU A 47 -0.55 -2.05 4.02
C LEU A 47 0.96 -1.99 3.81
N MET A 48 1.68 -3.08 4.08
CA MET A 48 3.12 -3.16 3.83
C MET A 48 3.44 -3.07 2.34
N GLU A 49 2.64 -3.70 1.50
CA GLU A 49 2.85 -3.67 0.05
C GLU A 49 2.60 -2.26 -0.52
N GLU A 50 1.51 -1.60 -0.11
CA GLU A 50 1.22 -0.22 -0.47
C GLU A 50 2.34 0.74 0.00
N ALA A 51 2.84 0.55 1.21
CA ALA A 51 3.96 1.33 1.74
C ALA A 51 5.25 1.16 0.91
N ARG A 52 5.57 -0.06 0.46
CA ARG A 52 6.73 -0.30 -0.43
C ARG A 52 6.54 0.33 -1.80
N GLU A 53 5.33 0.27 -2.34
CA GLU A 53 5.02 0.85 -3.65
C GLU A 53 5.18 2.37 -3.63
N MET A 54 4.69 3.04 -2.57
CA MET A 54 4.92 4.47 -2.35
C MET A 54 6.42 4.83 -2.29
N GLN A 55 7.22 4.07 -1.54
CA GLN A 55 8.68 4.28 -1.47
C GLN A 55 9.35 4.21 -2.86
N ARG A 56 8.92 3.28 -3.71
CA ARG A 56 9.45 3.15 -5.08
C ARG A 56 9.06 4.34 -5.96
N GLN A 57 7.81 4.79 -5.88
CA GLN A 57 7.33 5.94 -6.65
C GLN A 57 8.08 7.23 -6.26
N GLU A 58 8.32 7.44 -4.96
CA GLU A 58 9.09 8.58 -4.47
C GLU A 58 10.56 8.53 -4.93
N ALA A 59 11.20 7.36 -4.86
CA ALA A 59 12.58 7.18 -5.34
C ALA A 59 12.72 7.41 -6.85
N SER A 60 11.71 7.03 -7.64
CA SER A 60 11.70 7.24 -9.09
C SER A 60 11.50 8.71 -9.50
N LYS A 61 10.88 9.55 -8.66
CA LYS A 61 10.55 10.94 -8.99
C LYS A 61 11.76 11.89 -9.01
N ILE A 62 12.89 11.47 -8.43
CA ILE A 62 14.12 12.29 -8.36
C ILE A 62 14.98 12.16 -9.63
N VAL A 63 14.80 11.10 -10.42
CA VAL A 63 15.66 10.81 -11.59
C VAL A 63 14.92 11.12 -12.89
N MET A 64 14.60 12.39 -13.12
CA MET A 64 14.49 12.91 -14.48
C MET A 64 15.82 13.58 -14.84
N PRO A 65 16.76 12.90 -15.53
CA PRO A 65 17.80 13.61 -16.25
C PRO A 65 17.08 14.40 -17.33
N GLY A 66 16.91 15.70 -17.10
CA GLY A 66 16.60 16.63 -18.17
C GLY A 66 17.61 16.35 -19.28
N ALA A 67 17.10 15.89 -20.42
CA ALA A 67 17.86 15.71 -21.62
C ALA A 67 18.40 17.09 -22.02
N GLU A 68 19.57 17.46 -21.48
CA GLU A 68 20.52 18.34 -22.14
C GLU A 68 20.98 17.61 -23.39
N THR A 69 20.05 17.55 -24.34
CA THR A 69 20.31 17.33 -25.75
C THR A 69 21.15 18.52 -26.16
N THR A 70 22.43 18.42 -25.82
CA THR A 70 23.52 19.30 -26.17
C THR A 70 23.35 19.55 -27.65
N SER A 71 22.89 20.76 -27.92
CA SER A 71 22.62 21.37 -29.20
C SER A 71 23.66 20.94 -30.23
N LYS A 72 23.37 19.85 -30.96
CA LYS A 72 24.07 19.42 -32.17
C LYS A 72 23.65 20.29 -33.39
N ILE A 73 23.19 21.52 -33.19
CA ILE A 73 22.45 22.27 -34.21
C ILE A 73 22.95 23.70 -34.49
N LEU A 74 24.23 24.02 -34.25
CA LEU A 74 24.79 25.21 -34.90
C LEU A 74 26.29 25.08 -35.24
N GLY A 75 26.59 24.53 -36.43
CA GLY A 75 27.75 25.00 -37.21
C GLY A 75 27.30 26.10 -38.18
N PRO A 76 28.12 26.52 -39.17
CA PRO A 76 29.58 26.70 -39.21
C PRO A 76 29.96 28.19 -39.37
N ARG A 77 31.18 28.58 -39.02
CA ARG A 77 31.96 29.60 -39.75
C ARG A 77 33.39 29.70 -39.23
#